data_AF-A0AAV5YE71-F1
#
_entry.id   AF-A0AAV5YE71-F1
#
_cell.length_a   1.000
_cell.length_b   1.000
_cell.length_c   1.000
_cell.angle_alpha   90.00
_cell.angle_beta   90.00
_cell.angle_gamma   90.00
#
_symmetry.space_group_name_H-M   'P 1'
#
loop_
_entity.id
_entity.type
_entity.pdbx_description
1 polymer ?
#
loop_
_entity_poly.entity_id
_entity_poly.type
_entity_poly.pdbx_seq_one_letter_code
_entity_poly.pdbx_strand_id
1 'polypeptide(L)'
;KFCSFGGAATREATRKLGDIPDVHDSRVRAIVLMAPNAAPFTDGVLARVTVPVRVYGAEHDDLTLVRYHAERLAKALPPQTEYVLVPRAGHFSFVARYPRILALLAGDAAQDPPGLDRDAMHEVVNSEIIGFFDRKLPPGPTR
;
A
#
# COMPACT_ATOMS: atom_id res chain seq x y z
N LYS A 1 -28.21 22.18 -5.06
CA LYS A 1 -27.34 23.02 -5.92
C LYS A 1 -25.89 22.69 -5.58
N PHE A 2 -25.25 21.78 -6.31
CA PHE A 2 -23.83 21.46 -6.13
C PHE A 2 -22.99 22.56 -6.79
N CYS A 3 -22.12 23.22 -6.01
CA CYS A 3 -21.17 24.17 -6.56
C CYS A 3 -20.02 23.41 -7.23
N SER A 4 -19.95 23.51 -8.56
CA SER A 4 -18.82 23.07 -9.38
C SER A 4 -17.64 24.01 -9.19
N PHE A 5 -16.87 23.85 -8.11
CA PHE A 5 -15.51 24.39 -8.04
C PHE A 5 -14.52 23.34 -8.54
N GLY A 6 -14.35 23.34 -9.86
CA GLY A 6 -13.42 22.50 -10.60
C GLY A 6 -13.48 22.89 -12.06
N GLY A 7 -12.91 24.06 -12.37
CA GLY A 7 -12.85 24.56 -13.74
C GLY A 7 -12.08 23.61 -14.65
N ALA A 8 -12.20 23.78 -15.97
CA ALA A 8 -11.44 23.00 -16.95
C ALA A 8 -9.93 23.06 -16.65
N ALA A 9 -9.42 24.23 -16.23
CA ALA A 9 -8.02 24.41 -15.80
C ALA A 9 -7.64 23.60 -14.55
N THR A 10 -8.53 23.43 -13.58
CA THR A 10 -8.29 22.59 -12.39
C THR A 10 -8.27 21.11 -12.78
N ARG A 11 -9.14 20.69 -13.71
CA ARG A 11 -9.17 19.34 -14.30
C ARG A 11 -7.95 19.06 -15.19
N GLU A 12 -7.47 20.07 -15.91
CA GLU A 12 -6.29 19.99 -16.76
C GLU A 12 -4.99 20.00 -15.94
N ALA A 13 -4.92 20.77 -14.86
CA ALA A 13 -3.82 20.73 -13.91
C ALA A 13 -3.77 19.40 -13.14
N THR A 14 -4.90 18.84 -12.71
CA THR A 14 -4.95 17.47 -12.16
C THR A 14 -4.64 16.40 -13.20
N ARG A 15 -5.00 16.61 -14.48
CA ARG A 15 -4.60 15.73 -15.58
C ARG A 15 -3.08 15.76 -15.82
N LYS A 16 -2.45 16.94 -15.85
CA LYS A 16 -0.99 17.08 -15.98
C LYS A 16 -0.22 16.58 -14.77
N LEU A 17 -0.78 16.72 -13.56
CA LEU A 17 -0.23 16.09 -12.35
C LEU A 17 -0.46 14.55 -12.34
N GLY A 18 -1.43 14.09 -13.13
CA GLY A 18 -1.85 12.69 -13.24
C GLY A 18 -1.16 11.90 -14.35
N ASP A 19 -0.30 12.51 -15.16
CA ASP A 19 0.60 11.78 -16.07
C ASP A 19 1.73 11.14 -15.25
N ILE A 20 1.39 10.06 -14.55
CA ILE A 20 2.37 9.16 -13.96
C ILE A 20 3.09 8.49 -15.13
N PRO A 21 4.42 8.67 -15.28
CA PRO A 21 5.17 8.04 -16.35
C PRO A 21 5.04 6.52 -16.25
N ASP A 22 4.88 5.86 -17.40
CA ASP A 22 4.92 4.40 -17.45
C ASP A 22 6.35 3.92 -17.18
N VAL A 23 6.60 3.54 -15.94
CA VAL A 23 7.89 3.05 -15.44
C VAL A 23 7.85 1.53 -15.20
N HIS A 24 6.95 0.82 -15.88
CA HIS A 24 6.81 -0.63 -15.73
C HIS A 24 8.14 -1.37 -16.00
N ASP A 25 8.59 -2.15 -15.02
CA ASP A 25 9.82 -2.94 -15.10
C ASP A 25 9.49 -4.45 -15.09
N SER A 26 9.70 -5.08 -16.25
CA SER A 26 9.45 -6.53 -16.44
C SER A 26 10.26 -7.46 -15.52
N ARG A 27 11.29 -6.95 -14.83
CA ARG A 27 12.08 -7.72 -13.87
C ARG A 27 11.39 -7.86 -12.52
N VAL A 28 10.41 -7.00 -12.20
CA VAL A 28 9.60 -7.12 -10.98
C VAL A 28 8.62 -8.28 -11.18
N ARG A 29 8.70 -9.30 -10.32
CA ARG A 29 7.91 -10.54 -10.46
C ARG A 29 6.90 -10.79 -9.36
N ALA A 30 6.91 -10.01 -8.28
CA ALA A 30 5.94 -10.06 -7.19
C ALA A 30 5.96 -8.72 -6.44
N ILE A 31 4.84 -8.32 -5.84
CA ILE A 31 4.69 -7.03 -5.17
C ILE A 31 4.04 -7.22 -3.79
N VAL A 32 4.56 -6.54 -2.77
CA VAL A 32 3.90 -6.36 -1.47
C VAL A 32 3.62 -4.87 -1.28
N LEU A 33 2.38 -4.53 -0.94
CA LEU A 33 1.92 -3.17 -0.67
C LEU A 33 1.45 -3.07 0.79
N MET A 34 1.85 -2.01 1.50
CA MET A 34 1.45 -1.76 2.89
C MET A 34 0.92 -0.34 3.01
N ALA A 35 -0.29 -0.18 3.54
CA ALA A 35 -1.02 1.10 3.59
C ALA A 35 -0.92 1.92 2.27
N PRO A 36 -1.24 1.31 1.10
CA PRO A 36 -0.93 1.92 -0.19
C PRO A 36 -1.83 3.11 -0.52
N ASN A 37 -1.29 4.15 -1.16
CA ASN A 37 -2.10 5.19 -1.79
C ASN A 37 -2.52 4.81 -3.22
N ALA A 38 -3.74 4.28 -3.36
CA ALA A 38 -4.33 3.95 -4.66
C ALA A 38 -4.95 5.12 -5.45
N ALA A 39 -5.08 6.32 -4.87
CA ALA A 39 -5.81 7.43 -5.50
C ALA A 39 -5.32 7.82 -6.91
N PRO A 40 -4.02 7.78 -7.22
CA PRO A 40 -3.53 8.17 -8.54
C PRO A 40 -3.78 7.15 -9.65
N PHE A 41 -4.17 5.91 -9.33
CA PHE A 41 -4.25 4.82 -10.30
C PHE A 41 -5.71 4.52 -10.66
N THR A 42 -6.00 4.39 -11.95
CA THR A 42 -7.31 3.94 -12.45
C THR A 42 -7.40 2.41 -12.50
N ASP A 43 -8.61 1.86 -12.42
CA ASP A 43 -8.79 0.40 -12.47
C ASP A 43 -8.28 -0.20 -13.80
N GLY A 44 -8.36 0.56 -14.90
CA GLY A 44 -7.83 0.16 -16.20
C GLY A 44 -6.30 0.03 -16.26
N VAL A 45 -5.55 0.85 -15.51
CA VAL A 45 -4.08 0.68 -15.42
C VAL A 45 -3.71 -0.42 -14.43
N LEU A 46 -4.49 -0.59 -13.34
CA LEU A 46 -4.28 -1.67 -12.38
C LEU A 46 -4.53 -3.06 -12.99
N ALA A 47 -5.47 -3.17 -13.93
CA ALA A 47 -5.71 -4.40 -14.68
C ALA A 47 -4.51 -4.86 -15.55
N ARG A 48 -3.51 -4.00 -15.77
CA ARG A 48 -2.27 -4.36 -16.48
C ARG A 48 -1.24 -5.04 -15.58
N VAL A 49 -1.44 -5.01 -14.26
CA VAL A 49 -0.59 -5.75 -13.33
C VAL A 49 -0.90 -7.23 -13.48
N THR A 50 0.10 -8.04 -13.82
CA THR A 50 -0.06 -9.49 -14.05
C THR A 50 0.73 -10.34 -13.06
N VAL A 51 1.56 -9.71 -12.24
CA VAL A 51 2.37 -10.38 -11.20
C VAL A 51 1.56 -10.60 -9.93
N PRO A 52 1.91 -11.60 -9.10
CA PRO A 52 1.31 -11.77 -7.78
C PRO A 52 1.46 -10.52 -6.91
N VAL A 53 0.39 -10.12 -6.25
CA VAL A 53 0.37 -8.98 -5.32
C VAL A 53 -0.16 -9.41 -3.96
N ARG A 54 0.44 -8.90 -2.89
CA ARG A 54 -0.12 -8.93 -1.53
C ARG A 54 -0.32 -7.51 -1.03
N VAL A 55 -1.50 -7.24 -0.48
CA VAL A 55 -1.93 -5.91 -0.03
C VAL A 55 -2.26 -5.96 1.46
N TYR A 56 -1.60 -5.13 2.25
CA TYR A 56 -1.91 -4.89 3.64
C TYR A 56 -2.63 -3.54 3.80
N GLY A 57 -3.85 -3.57 4.34
CA GLY A 57 -4.56 -2.41 4.85
C GLY A 57 -4.37 -2.25 6.36
N ALA A 58 -4.34 -1.02 6.86
CA ALA A 58 -4.36 -0.72 8.29
C ALA A 58 -5.79 -0.38 8.73
N GLU A 59 -6.36 -1.12 9.69
CA GLU A 59 -7.77 -0.95 10.10
C GLU A 59 -8.11 0.47 10.55
N HIS A 60 -7.19 1.14 11.24
CA HIS A 60 -7.34 2.51 11.74
C HIS A 60 -6.56 3.53 10.90
N ASP A 61 -6.33 3.24 9.62
CA ASP A 61 -5.67 4.17 8.71
C ASP A 61 -6.56 5.40 8.41
N ASP A 62 -6.10 6.58 8.82
CA ASP A 62 -6.75 7.87 8.62
C ASP A 62 -6.22 8.66 7.41
N LEU A 63 -5.08 8.23 6.84
CA LEU A 63 -4.45 8.86 5.67
C LEU A 63 -4.87 8.19 4.36
N THR A 64 -4.83 6.86 4.35
CA THR A 64 -5.27 6.01 3.24
C THR A 64 -6.40 5.09 3.69
N LEU A 65 -7.57 5.70 3.95
CA LEU A 65 -8.80 5.00 4.34
C LEU A 65 -9.02 3.72 3.52
N VAL A 66 -8.98 2.58 4.20
CA VAL A 66 -8.93 1.23 3.61
C VAL A 66 -9.88 1.04 2.43
N ARG A 67 -11.15 1.45 2.58
CA ARG A 67 -12.21 1.31 1.57
C ARG A 67 -11.89 1.94 0.21
N TYR A 68 -11.14 3.04 0.20
CA TYR A 68 -10.78 3.77 -1.03
C TYR A 68 -9.42 3.37 -1.60
N HIS A 69 -8.64 2.63 -0.81
CA HIS A 69 -7.25 2.35 -1.09
C HIS A 69 -6.97 0.84 -1.10
N ALA A 70 -6.56 0.26 0.03
CA ALA A 70 -6.17 -1.15 0.10
C ALA A 70 -7.28 -2.10 -0.37
N GLU A 71 -8.52 -1.89 0.07
CA GLU A 71 -9.67 -2.72 -0.33
C GLU A 71 -10.02 -2.53 -1.81
N ARG A 72 -9.93 -1.29 -2.32
CA ARG A 72 -10.13 -1.01 -3.75
C ARG A 72 -9.08 -1.71 -4.60
N LEU A 73 -7.80 -1.65 -4.21
CA LEU A 73 -6.72 -2.34 -4.91
C LEU A 73 -6.94 -3.84 -4.93
N ALA A 74 -7.31 -4.44 -3.80
CA ALA A 74 -7.59 -5.88 -3.74
C ALA A 74 -8.69 -6.33 -4.73
N LYS A 75 -9.65 -5.45 -5.05
CA LYS A 75 -10.71 -5.72 -6.04
C LYS A 75 -10.29 -5.44 -7.48
N ALA A 76 -9.41 -4.46 -7.70
CA ALA A 76 -9.00 -4.02 -9.03
C ALA A 76 -7.77 -4.76 -9.59
N LEU A 77 -6.94 -5.33 -8.72
CA LEU A 77 -5.76 -6.13 -9.06
C LEU A 77 -6.16 -7.57 -9.48
N PRO A 78 -5.21 -8.39 -9.97
CA PRO A 78 -5.50 -9.77 -10.37
C PRO A 78 -6.28 -10.57 -9.30
N PRO A 79 -7.18 -11.49 -9.69
CA PRO A 79 -8.00 -12.27 -8.75
C PRO A 79 -7.22 -13.04 -7.67
N GLN A 80 -5.93 -13.26 -7.86
CA GLN A 80 -5.00 -14.00 -6.99
C GLN A 80 -4.31 -13.09 -5.98
N THR A 81 -4.69 -11.81 -5.93
CA THR A 81 -4.18 -10.82 -4.98
C THR A 81 -4.55 -11.25 -3.56
N GLU A 82 -3.54 -11.36 -2.71
CA GLU A 82 -3.73 -11.68 -1.30
C GLU A 82 -3.99 -10.37 -0.53
N TYR A 83 -5.15 -10.24 0.12
CA TYR A 83 -5.49 -9.04 0.90
C TYR A 83 -5.56 -9.37 2.40
N VAL A 84 -4.91 -8.53 3.21
CA VAL A 84 -4.93 -8.62 4.67
C VAL A 84 -5.28 -7.26 5.24
N LEU A 85 -6.31 -7.23 6.09
CA LEU A 85 -6.58 -6.09 6.96
C LEU A 85 -5.90 -6.34 8.31
N VAL A 86 -4.93 -5.50 8.68
CA VAL A 86 -4.18 -5.65 9.92
C VAL A 86 -4.98 -4.98 11.05
N PRO A 87 -5.47 -5.74 12.05
CA PRO A 87 -6.30 -5.20 13.11
C PRO A 87 -5.53 -4.17 13.93
N ARG A 88 -6.21 -3.11 14.35
CA ARG A 88 -5.70 -1.99 15.15
C ARG A 88 -4.55 -1.18 14.53
N ALA A 89 -4.01 -1.58 13.38
CA ALA A 89 -2.89 -0.87 12.75
C ALA A 89 -3.31 0.51 12.24
N GLY A 90 -2.43 1.50 12.40
CA GLY A 90 -2.52 2.80 11.74
C GLY A 90 -1.60 2.86 10.52
N HIS A 91 -1.66 3.96 9.76
CA HIS A 91 -0.87 4.13 8.54
C HIS A 91 0.63 3.87 8.75
N PHE A 92 1.20 4.45 9.80
CA PHE A 92 2.62 4.38 10.11
C PHE A 92 3.03 3.13 10.90
N SER A 93 2.09 2.26 11.28
CA SER A 93 2.41 1.05 12.04
C SER A 93 3.30 0.09 11.24
N PHE A 94 3.30 0.16 9.90
CA PHE A 94 4.19 -0.63 9.04
C PHE A 94 5.65 -0.11 9.02
N VAL A 95 5.91 1.10 9.51
CA VAL A 95 7.27 1.65 9.61
C VAL A 95 7.94 1.11 10.86
N ALA A 96 9.18 0.63 10.76
CA ALA A 96 9.94 0.16 11.92
C ALA A 96 9.97 1.21 13.04
N ARG A 97 10.01 0.75 14.30
CA ARG A 97 10.05 1.64 15.46
C ARG A 97 11.21 2.63 15.32
N TYR A 98 10.91 3.91 15.52
CA TYR A 98 11.94 4.94 15.53
C TYR A 98 12.84 4.75 16.76
N PRO A 99 14.17 4.93 16.61
CA PRO A 99 15.03 5.10 17.77
C PRO A 99 14.47 6.18 18.69
N ARG A 100 14.57 5.99 20.01
CA ARG A 100 13.96 6.89 21.01
C ARG A 100 14.30 8.37 20.79
N ILE A 101 15.51 8.68 20.33
CA ILE A 101 15.95 10.05 20.05
C ILE A 101 15.25 10.68 18.84
N LEU A 102 14.83 9.87 17.86
CA LEU A 102 14.11 10.30 16.66
C LEU A 102 12.59 10.26 16.83
N ALA A 103 12.07 9.46 17.77
CA ALA A 103 10.64 9.33 18.01
C ALA A 103 9.97 10.68 18.35
N LEU A 104 10.67 11.56 19.08
CA LEU A 104 10.19 12.89 19.40
C LEU A 104 10.05 13.79 18.16
N LEU A 105 10.89 13.60 17.14
CA LEU A 105 10.89 14.38 15.91
C LEU A 105 9.91 13.81 14.87
N ALA A 106 9.68 12.50 14.90
CA ALA A 106 8.84 11.79 13.95
C ALA A 106 7.32 11.99 14.18
N GLY A 107 6.92 12.58 15.32
CA GLY A 107 5.53 12.90 15.62
C GLY A 107 4.62 11.68 15.54
N ASP A 108 3.49 11.81 14.83
CA ASP A 108 2.47 10.77 14.69
C ASP A 108 3.02 9.47 14.07
N ALA A 109 4.08 9.53 13.26
CA ALA A 109 4.68 8.33 12.67
C ALA A 109 5.37 7.43 13.70
N ALA A 110 5.79 8.00 14.84
CA ALA A 110 6.37 7.26 15.95
C ALA A 110 5.33 6.74 16.96
N GLN A 111 4.06 7.09 16.79
CA GLN A 111 2.97 6.61 17.63
C GLN A 111 2.24 5.44 16.97
N ASP A 112 1.62 4.60 17.78
CA ASP A 112 0.74 3.54 17.33
C ASP A 112 -0.65 3.71 17.96
N PRO A 113 -1.72 3.26 17.28
CA PRO A 113 -3.04 3.23 17.89
C PRO A 113 -3.05 2.43 19.21
N PRO A 114 -3.92 2.79 20.17
CA PRO A 114 -4.02 2.09 21.45
C PRO A 114 -4.18 0.56 21.30
N GLY A 115 -3.36 -0.20 22.03
CA GLY A 115 -3.43 -1.66 22.03
C GLY A 115 -2.76 -2.35 20.83
N LEU A 116 -2.04 -1.62 19.98
CA LEU A 116 -1.15 -2.21 18.99
C LEU A 116 0.25 -2.40 19.57
N ASP A 117 0.78 -3.62 19.50
CA ASP A 117 2.20 -3.88 19.67
C ASP A 117 2.87 -3.96 18.30
N ARG A 118 3.64 -2.92 17.95
CA ARG A 118 4.28 -2.82 16.64
C ARG A 118 5.28 -3.95 16.38
N ASP A 119 6.07 -4.33 17.37
CA ASP A 119 7.13 -5.32 17.15
C ASP A 119 6.51 -6.70 16.92
N ALA A 120 5.54 -7.10 17.75
CA ALA A 120 4.78 -8.33 17.53
C ALA A 120 4.02 -8.34 16.20
N MET A 121 3.46 -7.19 15.79
CA MET A 121 2.84 -7.05 14.47
C MET A 121 3.88 -7.26 13.35
N HIS A 122 5.07 -6.68 13.48
CA HIS A 122 6.15 -6.79 12.49
C HIS A 122 6.67 -8.23 12.39
N GLU A 123 6.79 -8.96 13.50
CA GLU A 123 7.17 -10.38 13.47
C GLU A 123 6.22 -11.21 12.60
N VAL A 124 4.90 -11.01 12.76
CA VAL A 124 3.89 -11.68 11.95
C VAL A 124 3.95 -11.24 10.49
N VAL A 125 3.88 -9.92 10.23
CA VAL A 125 3.86 -9.38 8.87
C VAL A 125 5.13 -9.75 8.10
N ASN A 126 6.30 -9.69 8.73
CA ASN A 126 7.57 -10.07 8.10
C ASN A 126 7.61 -11.55 7.74
N SER A 127 7.16 -12.43 8.64
CA SER A 127 7.07 -13.87 8.35
C SER A 127 6.13 -14.16 7.19
N GLU A 128 4.99 -13.47 7.12
CA GLU A 128 4.04 -13.62 6.01
C GLU A 128 4.60 -13.11 4.67
N ILE A 129 5.32 -11.99 4.70
CA ILE A 129 5.98 -11.40 3.51
C ILE A 129 7.04 -12.35 2.96
N ILE A 130 7.89 -12.90 3.83
CA ILE A 130 8.89 -13.91 3.45
C ILE A 130 8.18 -15.10 2.81
N GLY A 131 7.17 -15.65 3.49
CA GLY A 131 6.42 -16.79 2.96
C GLY A 131 5.71 -16.49 1.64
N PHE A 132 5.22 -15.26 1.43
CA PHE A 132 4.67 -14.83 0.15
C PHE A 132 5.74 -14.84 -0.94
N PHE A 133 6.89 -14.22 -0.70
CA PHE A 133 7.96 -14.18 -1.70
C PHE A 133 8.53 -15.57 -1.99
N ASP A 134 8.70 -16.45 -1.00
CA ASP A 134 9.14 -17.82 -1.22
C ASP A 134 8.19 -18.59 -2.16
N ARG A 135 6.87 -18.40 -2.01
CA ARG A 135 5.87 -19.02 -2.88
C ARG A 135 5.82 -18.43 -4.28
N LYS A 136 6.04 -17.12 -4.43
CA LYS A 136 5.84 -16.38 -5.69
C LYS A 136 7.13 -16.15 -6.48
N LEU A 137 8.29 -16.28 -5.84
CA LEU A 137 9.62 -16.14 -6.42
C LEU A 137 10.44 -17.41 -6.18
N PRO A 138 10.01 -18.56 -6.74
CA PRO A 138 10.78 -19.79 -6.59
C PRO A 138 12.20 -19.57 -7.12
N PRO A 139 13.21 -20.23 -6.52
CA PRO A 139 14.58 -20.15 -7.01
C PRO A 139 14.60 -20.48 -8.51
N GLY A 140 15.26 -19.63 -9.29
CA GLY A 140 15.53 -19.95 -10.68
C GLY A 140 16.36 -21.23 -10.78
N PRO A 141 16.37 -21.92 -11.93
CA PRO A 141 17.28 -23.04 -12.12
C PRO A 141 18.70 -22.58 -11.79
N THR A 142 19.37 -23.33 -10.91
CA THR A 142 20.79 -23.16 -10.61
C THR A 142 21.55 -23.23 -11.93
N ARG A 143 22.25 -22.13 -12.27
CA ARG A 143 23.16 -22.09 -13.42
C ARG A 143 24.44 -22.87 -13.13
#